data_AF-E9ITE7-F1
#
_entry.id   AF-E9ITE7-F1
#
_cell.length_a   1.000
_cell.length_b   1.000
_cell.length_c   1.000
_cell.angle_alpha   90.00
_cell.angle_beta   90.00
_cell.angle_gamma   90.00
#
_symmetry.space_group_name_H-M   'P 1'
#
loop_
_entity.id
_entity.type
_entity.pdbx_description
1 polymer ?
#
loop_
_entity_poly.entity_id
_entity_poly.type
_entity_poly.pdbx_seq_one_letter_code
_entity_poly.pdbx_strand_id
1 'polypeptide(L)'
;MGEEKDSREDSQMEKRTEREGNRNKNRDRKREMDYVCLMETWLEEKGWERIRKRLPTTHSWNCSFAIREKKRGRARGGFIVGVSKEWGKEQLKVK
;
A
#
# COMPACT_ATOMS: atom_id res chain seq x y z
N MET A 1 -24.18 22.80 -37.86
CA MET A 1 -24.32 22.12 -36.54
C MET A 1 -23.28 21.00 -36.43
N GLY A 2 -21.98 21.32 -36.28
CA GLY A 2 -20.93 20.30 -36.31
C GLY A 2 -19.69 20.53 -35.44
N GLU A 3 -19.43 21.76 -34.97
CA GLU A 3 -18.12 22.11 -34.39
C GLU A 3 -18.07 22.08 -32.85
N GLU A 4 -19.22 21.97 -32.19
CA GLU A 4 -19.31 22.08 -30.72
C GLU A 4 -19.18 20.73 -29.97
N LYS A 5 -19.11 19.61 -30.71
CA LYS A 5 -18.99 18.27 -30.13
C LYS A 5 -17.54 17.87 -29.86
N ASP A 6 -16.61 18.27 -30.72
CA ASP A 6 -15.18 17.94 -30.60
C ASP A 6 -14.56 18.53 -29.33
N SER A 7 -14.81 19.81 -29.06
CA SER A 7 -14.23 20.52 -27.90
C SER A 7 -14.69 19.98 -26.54
N ARG A 8 -15.89 19.39 -26.47
CA ARG A 8 -16.41 18.77 -25.24
C ARG A 8 -15.77 17.41 -25.00
N GLU A 9 -15.47 16.64 -26.04
CA GLU A 9 -14.80 15.34 -25.93
C GLU A 9 -13.32 15.52 -25.59
N ASP A 10 -12.63 16.50 -26.15
CA ASP A 10 -11.25 16.85 -25.81
C ASP A 10 -11.12 17.29 -24.34
N SER A 11 -12.01 18.16 -23.87
CA SER A 11 -12.03 18.57 -22.47
C SER A 11 -12.34 17.41 -21.52
N GLN A 12 -13.15 16.44 -21.95
CA GLN A 12 -13.43 15.24 -21.16
C GLN A 12 -12.26 14.26 -21.16
N MET A 13 -11.53 14.13 -22.27
CA MET A 13 -10.34 13.30 -22.40
C MET A 13 -9.19 13.87 -21.56
N GLU A 14 -8.98 15.18 -21.61
CA GLU A 14 -7.97 15.89 -20.80
C GLU A 14 -8.28 15.79 -19.29
N LYS A 15 -9.55 15.93 -18.89
CA LYS A 15 -9.96 15.69 -17.49
C LYS A 15 -9.80 14.23 -17.06
N ARG A 16 -9.89 13.27 -17.99
CA ARG A 16 -9.63 11.84 -17.71
C ARG A 16 -8.14 11.57 -17.55
N THR A 17 -7.30 12.08 -18.46
CA THR A 17 -5.84 11.92 -18.40
C THR A 17 -5.25 12.63 -17.18
N GLU A 18 -5.78 13.80 -16.81
CA GLU A 18 -5.35 14.54 -15.61
C GLU A 18 -5.77 13.81 -14.31
N ARG A 19 -6.98 13.23 -14.27
CA ARG A 19 -7.42 12.37 -13.15
C ARG A 19 -6.59 11.09 -13.03
N GLU A 20 -6.16 10.52 -14.15
CA GLU A 20 -5.32 9.33 -14.20
C GLU A 20 -3.89 9.63 -13.76
N GLY A 21 -3.34 10.78 -14.19
CA GLY A 21 -2.05 11.31 -13.72
C GLY A 21 -2.03 11.66 -12.22
N ASN A 22 -3.12 12.22 -11.68
CA ASN A 22 -3.23 12.51 -10.25
C ASN A 22 -3.44 11.25 -9.39
N ARG A 23 -4.08 10.20 -9.93
CA ARG A 23 -4.20 8.91 -9.24
C ARG A 23 -2.83 8.24 -9.07
N ASN A 24 -1.91 8.47 -10.00
CA ASN A 24 -0.53 7.97 -9.93
C ASN A 24 0.35 8.81 -8.97
N LYS A 25 0.25 10.15 -9.00
CA LYS A 25 1.07 11.03 -8.14
C LYS A 25 0.93 10.78 -6.63
N ASN A 26 -0.22 10.29 -6.16
CA ASN A 26 -0.44 9.97 -4.75
C ASN A 26 0.11 8.60 -4.32
N ARG A 27 0.51 7.73 -5.27
CA ARG A 27 1.17 6.45 -4.97
C ARG A 27 2.66 6.62 -4.65
N ASP A 28 3.28 7.67 -5.16
CA ASP A 28 4.74 7.80 -5.23
C ASP A 28 5.37 8.65 -4.12
N ARG A 29 4.58 9.20 -3.18
CA ARG A 29 5.13 9.75 -1.91
C ARG A 29 5.41 8.65 -0.90
N LYS A 30 5.88 7.50 -1.37
CA LYS A 30 6.52 6.48 -0.53
C LYS A 30 7.80 7.13 -0.02
N ARG A 31 7.74 7.71 1.18
CA ARG A 31 8.96 7.95 1.93
C ARG A 31 9.71 6.62 1.98
N GLU A 32 10.97 6.61 1.58
CA GLU A 32 11.88 5.48 1.78
C GLU A 32 12.06 5.29 3.28
N MET A 33 11.06 4.68 3.92
CA MET A 33 11.14 4.31 5.31
C MET A 33 11.84 2.96 5.35
N ASP A 34 12.95 2.86 6.06
CA ASP A 34 13.62 1.59 6.28
C ASP A 34 12.74 0.59 7.03
N TYR A 35 11.88 1.12 7.91
CA TYR A 35 10.97 0.34 8.72
C TYR A 35 9.57 0.93 8.71
N VAL A 36 8.57 0.04 8.60
CA VAL A 36 7.16 0.36 8.76
C VAL A 36 6.58 -0.57 9.81
N CYS A 37 5.90 -0.02 10.81
CA CYS A 37 5.18 -0.79 11.82
C CYS A 37 3.72 -0.35 11.85
N LEU A 38 2.81 -1.31 11.69
CA LEU A 38 1.36 -1.13 11.85
C LEU A 38 0.94 -1.87 13.11
N MET A 39 0.42 -1.14 14.09
CA MET A 39 -0.07 -1.70 15.36
C MET A 39 -1.60 -1.80 15.35
N GLU A 40 -2.17 -2.65 16.22
CA GLU A 40 -3.62 -2.84 16.34
C GLU A 40 -4.28 -3.17 14.99
N THR A 41 -3.65 -4.08 14.24
CA THR A 41 -4.12 -4.47 12.90
C THR A 41 -5.41 -5.28 12.94
N TRP A 42 -5.70 -5.91 14.09
CA TRP A 42 -6.83 -6.82 14.31
C TRP A 42 -6.89 -7.93 13.26
N LEU A 43 -5.74 -8.25 12.66
CA LEU A 43 -5.62 -9.17 11.54
C LEU A 43 -5.43 -10.59 12.05
N GLU A 44 -6.43 -11.43 11.83
CA GLU A 44 -6.33 -12.87 12.03
C GLU A 44 -5.56 -13.53 10.89
N GLU A 45 -4.98 -14.71 11.15
CA GLU A 45 -4.17 -15.49 10.20
C GLU A 45 -4.87 -15.72 8.86
N LYS A 46 -6.16 -16.10 8.88
CA LYS A 46 -7.00 -16.28 7.68
C LYS A 46 -7.07 -15.07 6.75
N GLY A 47 -6.84 -13.86 7.28
CA GLY A 47 -6.87 -12.61 6.53
C GLY A 47 -5.51 -12.22 5.92
N TRP A 48 -4.43 -12.89 6.32
CA TRP A 48 -3.06 -12.50 5.99
C TRP A 48 -2.80 -12.46 4.49
N GLU A 49 -3.18 -13.52 3.77
CA GLU A 49 -2.86 -13.65 2.35
C GLU A 49 -3.47 -12.51 1.51
N ARG A 50 -4.67 -12.06 1.88
CA ARG A 50 -5.36 -10.94 1.23
C ARG A 50 -4.63 -9.61 1.45
N ILE A 51 -4.10 -9.40 2.66
CA ILE A 51 -3.37 -8.17 3.01
C ILE A 51 -1.95 -8.19 2.42
N ARG A 52 -1.24 -9.31 2.55
CA ARG A 52 0.14 -9.48 2.05
C ARG A 52 0.26 -9.13 0.56
N LYS A 53 -0.72 -9.50 -0.27
CA LYS A 53 -0.76 -9.19 -1.71
C LYS A 53 -0.91 -7.68 -2.02
N ARG A 54 -1.37 -6.88 -1.06
CA ARG A 54 -1.58 -5.43 -1.19
C ARG A 54 -0.44 -4.61 -0.58
N LEU A 55 0.41 -5.26 0.22
CA LEU A 55 1.52 -4.59 0.85
C LEU A 55 2.60 -4.24 -0.20
N PRO A 56 3.28 -3.09 -0.05
CA PRO A 56 4.41 -2.70 -0.87
C PRO A 56 5.46 -3.79 -1.10
N THR A 57 5.85 -4.04 -2.35
CA THR A 57 6.91 -5.00 -2.69
C THR A 57 8.32 -4.55 -2.30
N THR A 58 8.47 -3.27 -1.95
CA THR A 58 9.72 -2.63 -1.48
C THR A 58 10.18 -3.15 -0.12
N HIS A 59 9.26 -3.72 0.66
CA HIS A 59 9.52 -4.21 2.01
C HIS A 59 9.30 -5.71 2.10
N SER A 60 10.07 -6.35 2.96
CA SER A 60 9.81 -7.70 3.45
C SER A 60 8.89 -7.61 4.66
N TRP A 61 7.72 -8.24 4.57
CA TRP A 61 6.65 -8.11 5.56
C TRP A 61 6.53 -9.34 6.44
N ASN A 62 6.35 -9.12 7.73
CA ASN A 62 6.02 -10.13 8.73
C ASN A 62 4.82 -9.68 9.57
N CYS A 63 4.07 -10.62 10.13
CA CYS A 63 2.84 -10.36 10.86
C CYS A 63 2.78 -11.19 12.15
N SER A 64 2.51 -10.53 13.26
CA SER A 64 1.98 -11.16 14.46
C SER A 64 0.47 -11.02 14.43
N PHE A 65 -0.25 -12.15 14.38
CA PHE A 65 -1.70 -12.14 14.20
C PHE A 65 -2.43 -11.73 15.47
N ALA A 66 -3.55 -11.04 15.29
CA ALA A 66 -4.49 -10.76 16.36
C ALA A 66 -5.14 -12.05 16.85
N ILE A 67 -5.25 -12.20 18.17
CA ILE A 67 -5.85 -13.37 18.80
C ILE A 67 -7.31 -13.08 19.12
N ARG A 68 -8.17 -14.07 18.86
CA ARG A 68 -9.58 -14.02 19.22
C ARG A 68 -9.85 -14.96 20.38
N GLU A 69 -10.05 -14.38 21.56
CA GLU A 69 -10.31 -15.15 22.79
C GLU A 69 -11.72 -15.77 22.85
N LYS A 70 -12.70 -15.18 22.13
CA LYS A 70 -14.12 -15.59 22.18
C LYS A 70 -14.66 -15.91 20.79
N LYS A 71 -15.65 -16.82 20.69
CA LYS A 71 -16.31 -17.14 19.40
C LYS A 71 -16.94 -15.92 18.71
N ARG A 72 -17.51 -14.98 19.47
CA ARG A 72 -18.08 -13.71 18.97
C ARG A 72 -17.26 -12.51 19.44
N GLY A 73 -17.13 -11.51 18.57
CA GLY A 73 -16.36 -10.27 18.82
C GLY A 73 -15.22 -10.05 17.81
N ARG A 74 -14.46 -8.96 18.01
CA ARG A 74 -13.23 -8.67 17.27
C ARG A 74 -12.03 -9.39 17.90
N ALA A 75 -11.09 -9.80 17.06
CA ALA A 75 -9.75 -10.16 17.52
C ALA A 75 -9.05 -8.92 18.09
N ARG A 76 -8.09 -9.11 18.99
CA ARG A 76 -7.36 -8.03 19.68
C ARG A 76 -5.87 -8.07 19.34
N GLY A 77 -5.27 -6.89 19.27
CA GLY A 77 -3.85 -6.71 19.01
C GLY A 77 -3.46 -7.04 17.57
N GLY A 78 -2.29 -7.67 17.44
CA GLY A 78 -1.65 -7.99 16.18
C GLY A 78 -0.93 -6.78 15.57
N PHE A 79 0.21 -7.04 14.95
CA PHE A 79 1.00 -6.02 14.29
C PHE A 79 1.64 -6.55 13.02
N ILE A 80 1.90 -5.65 12.07
CA ILE A 80 2.59 -5.94 10.82
C ILE A 80 3.85 -5.07 10.77
N VAL A 81 4.99 -5.70 10.52
CA VAL A 81 6.26 -5.01 10.33
C VAL A 81 6.74 -5.23 8.90
N GLY A 82 7.16 -4.15 8.25
CA GLY A 82 7.84 -4.14 6.96
C GLY A 82 9.25 -3.62 7.12
N VAL A 83 10.24 -4.39 6.67
CA VAL A 83 11.65 -3.96 6.61
C VAL A 83 12.01 -3.73 5.15
N SER A 84 12.62 -2.58 4.83
CA SER A 84 13.07 -2.27 3.48
C SER A 84 14.01 -3.36 2.97
N LYS A 85 13.82 -3.80 1.74
CA LYS A 85 14.72 -4.80 1.12
C LYS A 85 16.10 -4.25 0.83
N GLU A 86 16.25 -2.93 0.79
CA GLU A 86 17.54 -2.27 0.62
C GLU A 86 18.25 -2.02 1.95
N TRP A 87 17.55 -2.23 3.08
CA TRP A 87 18.12 -2.09 4.40
C TRP A 87 19.36 -3.00 4.59
N GLY A 88 20.47 -2.41 5.02
CA GLY A 88 21.72 -3.12 5.32
C GLY A 88 22.59 -3.49 4.12
N LYS A 89 22.16 -3.23 2.87
CA LYS A 89 22.97 -3.53 1.67
C LYS A 89 24.18 -2.61 1.48
N GLU A 90 24.16 -1.42 2.08
CA GLU A 90 25.28 -0.48 2.00
C GLU A 90 26.49 -0.91 2.85
N GLN A 91 26.26 -1.73 3.88
CA GLN A 91 27.31 -2.25 4.77
C GLN A 91 28.12 -3.41 4.17
N LEU A 92 27.70 -3.96 3.02
CA LEU A 92 28.38 -5.08 2.34
C LEU A 92 29.37 -4.64 1.25
N LYS A 93 29.40 -3.34 0.89
CA LYS A 93 30.34 -2.80 -0.11
C LYS A 93 31.69 -2.36 0.46
N VAL A 94 31.87 -2.49 1.78
CA VAL A 94 33.13 -2.20 2.49
C VAL A 94 33.76 -3.52 2.91
N LYS A 95 34.26 -4.31 1.96
CA LYS A 95 35.17 -5.43 2.20
C LYS A 95 36.09 -5.63 1.00
#